data_AF-A0A3A8QEH9-F1
#
_entry.id   AF-A0A3A8QEH9-F1
#
_cell.length_a   1.000
_cell.length_b   1.000
_cell.length_c   1.000
_cell.angle_alpha   90.00
_cell.angle_beta   90.00
_cell.angle_gamma   90.00
#
_symmetry.space_group_name_H-M   'P 1'
#
loop_
_entity.id
_entity.type
_entity.pdbx_description
1 polymer ?
#
loop_
_entity_poly.entity_id
_entity_poly.type
_entity_poly.pdbx_seq_one_letter_code
_entity_poly.pdbx_strand_id
1 'polypeptide(L)'
;MEPGQFVQQPPAATFPLTPDTQPQEVSNLLSPDALKRLRIRYNNKPSDPLAKLSRGIIQDMYSQSSDLLKEMMSEFYTSRKFAQVQEFAQFARDREQIVIALLAARMGNRRLHLALHLYWGLMVGLSPAEIAHRLLFVSFYSGIDTLTSSLETFSAVLNKLQELANSAKSDEALEPQVVLGELKALFP
;
A
#
# COMPACT_ATOMS: atom_id res chain seq x y z
N MET A 1 20.72 4.34 -63.56
CA MET A 1 20.10 4.48 -62.22
C MET A 1 19.41 3.16 -61.93
N GLU A 2 20.01 2.33 -61.09
CA GLU A 2 19.47 1.03 -60.66
C GLU A 2 18.54 1.24 -59.45
N PRO A 3 17.35 0.61 -59.39
CA PRO A 3 16.45 0.72 -58.25
C PRO A 3 16.96 -0.10 -57.06
N GLY A 4 16.98 0.54 -55.88
CA GLY A 4 17.53 -0.01 -54.64
C GLY A 4 16.83 -1.28 -54.14
N GLN A 5 17.65 -2.27 -53.76
CA GLN A 5 17.21 -3.48 -53.09
C GLN A 5 16.71 -3.16 -51.66
N PHE A 6 15.43 -3.42 -51.40
CA PHE A 6 14.90 -3.45 -50.04
C PHE A 6 15.45 -4.67 -49.30
N VAL A 7 16.23 -4.43 -48.25
CA VAL A 7 16.67 -5.46 -47.30
C VAL A 7 15.44 -5.97 -46.55
N GLN A 8 15.07 -7.24 -46.74
CA GLN A 8 14.02 -7.88 -45.94
C GLN A 8 14.48 -7.96 -44.48
N GLN A 9 13.69 -7.39 -43.57
CA GLN A 9 13.85 -7.61 -42.13
C GLN A 9 13.66 -9.10 -41.81
N PRO A 10 14.51 -9.70 -40.96
CA PRO A 10 14.30 -11.06 -40.51
C PRO A 10 12.99 -11.14 -39.69
N PRO A 11 12.28 -12.28 -39.74
CA PRO A 11 11.04 -12.46 -38.98
C PRO A 11 11.31 -12.30 -37.48
N ALA A 12 10.39 -11.62 -36.79
CA ALA A 12 10.44 -11.46 -35.34
C ALA A 12 10.49 -12.84 -34.68
N ALA A 13 11.48 -13.05 -33.80
CA ALA A 13 11.58 -14.27 -33.01
C ALA A 13 10.35 -14.38 -32.11
N THR A 14 9.46 -15.32 -32.41
CA THR A 14 8.38 -15.73 -31.49
C THR A 14 9.01 -16.54 -30.37
N PHE A 15 9.21 -15.90 -29.22
CA PHE A 15 9.52 -16.61 -27.98
C PHE A 15 8.30 -17.44 -27.56
N PRO A 16 8.40 -18.76 -27.43
CA PRO A 16 7.30 -19.56 -26.91
C PRO A 16 7.09 -19.19 -25.44
N LEU A 17 5.91 -18.66 -25.13
CA LEU A 17 5.44 -18.52 -23.76
C LEU A 17 5.23 -19.95 -23.22
N THR A 18 6.11 -20.38 -22.32
CA THR A 18 5.92 -21.63 -21.57
C THR A 18 4.57 -21.59 -20.85
N PRO A 19 3.70 -22.60 -21.00
CA PRO A 19 2.47 -22.69 -20.23
C PRO A 19 2.80 -23.30 -18.86
N ASP A 20 3.27 -22.48 -17.93
CA ASP A 20 3.13 -22.79 -16.51
C ASP A 20 3.41 -21.54 -15.67
N THR A 21 2.43 -21.19 -14.83
CA THR A 21 2.27 -19.94 -14.08
C THR A 21 1.87 -18.73 -14.93
N GLN A 22 0.54 -18.51 -15.09
CA GLN A 22 0.07 -17.15 -15.26
C GLN A 22 0.61 -16.32 -14.08
N PRO A 23 1.24 -15.16 -14.32
CA PRO A 23 1.66 -14.29 -13.23
C PRO A 23 0.44 -14.03 -12.34
N GLN A 24 0.50 -14.41 -11.07
CA GLN A 24 -0.53 -14.01 -10.13
C GLN A 24 -0.56 -12.49 -10.13
N GLU A 25 -1.68 -11.91 -10.57
CA GLU A 25 -1.83 -10.47 -10.48
C GLU A 25 -1.73 -10.06 -9.02
N VAL A 26 -0.96 -8.99 -8.75
CA VAL A 26 -0.75 -8.45 -7.40
C VAL A 26 -2.09 -8.16 -6.71
N SER A 27 -3.11 -7.78 -7.48
CA SER A 27 -4.48 -7.55 -7.03
C SER A 27 -5.14 -8.74 -6.33
N ASN A 28 -4.70 -9.97 -6.63
CA ASN A 28 -5.30 -11.23 -6.15
C ASN A 28 -4.52 -11.88 -5.01
N LEU A 29 -3.40 -11.31 -4.57
CA LEU A 29 -2.57 -11.87 -3.49
C LEU A 29 -3.23 -11.82 -2.11
N LEU A 30 -4.26 -10.97 -1.94
CA LEU A 30 -5.07 -10.89 -0.72
C LEU A 30 -6.53 -11.16 -1.06
N SER A 31 -7.09 -12.22 -0.48
CA SER A 31 -8.47 -12.61 -0.74
C SER A 31 -9.47 -11.57 -0.19
N PRO A 32 -10.64 -11.40 -0.83
CA PRO A 32 -11.68 -10.49 -0.35
C PRO A 32 -12.11 -10.79 1.09
N ASP A 33 -12.19 -12.06 1.47
CA ASP A 33 -12.55 -12.49 2.83
C ASP A 33 -11.48 -12.14 3.87
N ALA A 34 -10.19 -12.34 3.53
CA ALA A 34 -9.08 -11.94 4.38
C ALA A 34 -9.09 -10.42 4.60
N LEU A 35 -9.25 -9.65 3.53
CA LEU A 35 -9.35 -8.19 3.59
C LEU A 35 -10.55 -7.71 4.42
N LYS A 36 -11.71 -8.37 4.27
CA LYS A 36 -12.91 -8.07 5.06
C LYS A 36 -12.65 -8.28 6.56
N ARG A 37 -12.03 -9.39 6.95
CA ARG A 37 -11.69 -9.68 8.36
C ARG A 37 -10.74 -8.64 8.94
N LEU A 38 -9.68 -8.28 8.22
CA LEU A 38 -8.73 -7.24 8.62
C LEU A 38 -9.42 -5.89 8.83
N ARG A 39 -10.30 -5.49 7.90
CA ARG A 39 -11.06 -4.24 8.00
C ARG A 39 -12.02 -4.22 9.19
N ILE A 40 -12.68 -5.32 9.50
CA ILE A 40 -13.55 -5.43 10.67
C ILE A 40 -12.74 -5.13 11.94
N ARG A 41 -11.56 -5.75 12.09
CA ARG A 41 -10.72 -5.53 13.27
C ARG A 41 -10.17 -4.12 13.35
N TYR A 42 -9.79 -3.54 12.22
CA TYR A 42 -9.39 -2.14 12.14
C TYR A 42 -10.52 -1.19 12.56
N ASN A 43 -11.73 -1.39 12.03
CA ASN A 43 -12.89 -0.52 12.28
C ASN A 43 -13.49 -0.67 13.67
N ASN A 44 -13.26 -1.78 14.36
CA ASN A 44 -13.69 -1.97 15.75
C ASN A 44 -12.89 -1.09 16.73
N LYS A 45 -11.71 -0.60 16.32
CA LYS A 45 -10.86 0.31 17.12
C LYS A 45 -10.20 1.38 16.22
N PRO A 46 -10.98 2.25 15.56
CA PRO A 46 -10.48 3.11 14.48
C PRO A 46 -9.47 4.16 14.98
N SER A 47 -9.53 4.53 16.26
CA SER A 47 -8.73 5.60 16.86
C SER A 47 -7.47 5.14 17.60
N ASP A 48 -7.26 3.84 17.79
CA ASP A 48 -6.24 3.35 18.73
C ASP A 48 -4.89 3.02 18.08
N PRO A 49 -4.81 2.20 17.01
CA PRO A 49 -3.51 1.72 16.51
C PRO A 49 -2.79 2.72 15.61
N LEU A 50 -3.51 3.36 14.70
CA LEU A 50 -2.95 4.36 13.78
C LEU A 50 -2.40 5.54 14.57
N ALA A 51 -3.26 6.13 15.42
CA ALA A 51 -2.88 7.28 16.22
C ALA A 51 -1.85 6.93 17.30
N LYS A 52 -1.83 5.73 17.90
CA LYS A 52 -0.77 5.37 18.86
C LYS A 52 0.57 5.10 18.18
N LEU A 53 0.60 4.38 17.06
CA LEU A 53 1.85 4.09 16.34
C LEU A 53 2.48 5.36 15.77
N SER A 54 1.68 6.17 15.09
CA SER A 54 2.16 7.45 14.55
C SER A 54 2.49 8.47 15.63
N ARG A 55 1.71 8.56 16.73
CA ARG A 55 2.11 9.41 17.88
C ARG A 55 3.41 8.93 18.52
N GLY A 56 3.58 7.63 18.79
CA GLY A 56 4.80 7.12 19.42
C GLY A 56 6.06 7.37 18.58
N ILE A 57 6.05 6.93 17.31
CA ILE A 57 7.22 7.05 16.43
C ILE A 57 7.53 8.52 16.13
N ILE A 58 6.52 9.33 15.79
CA ILE A 58 6.77 10.70 15.35
C ILE A 58 7.08 11.61 16.56
N GLN A 59 6.45 11.40 17.71
CA GLN A 59 6.69 12.26 18.88
C GLN A 59 8.06 12.03 19.52
N ASP A 60 8.58 10.79 19.47
CA ASP A 60 9.95 10.51 19.91
C ASP A 60 10.99 11.13 18.97
N MET A 61 10.75 11.09 17.65
CA MET A 61 11.65 11.70 16.65
C MET A 61 11.61 13.23 16.62
N TYR A 62 10.50 13.83 17.05
CA TYR A 62 10.23 15.27 16.94
C TYR A 62 9.64 15.81 18.24
N SER A 63 10.29 15.53 19.37
CA SER A 63 9.84 15.93 20.70
C SER A 63 9.60 17.44 20.83
N GLN A 64 10.41 18.26 20.14
CA GLN A 64 10.30 19.72 20.08
C GLN A 64 9.08 20.23 19.29
N SER A 65 8.44 19.38 18.49
CA SER A 65 7.25 19.72 17.68
C SER A 65 6.02 18.91 18.10
N SER A 66 6.03 18.34 19.31
CA SER A 66 5.01 17.40 19.76
C SER A 66 3.58 17.94 19.71
N ASP A 67 3.37 19.23 19.99
CA ASP A 67 2.04 19.84 19.94
C ASP A 67 1.55 20.07 18.51
N LEU A 68 2.42 20.55 17.62
CA LEU A 68 2.12 20.67 16.20
C LEU A 68 1.79 19.30 15.58
N LEU A 69 2.51 18.26 16.01
CA LEU A 69 2.25 16.89 15.58
C LEU A 69 0.91 16.36 16.08
N LYS A 70 0.54 16.62 17.34
CA LYS A 70 -0.80 16.26 17.84
C LYS A 70 -1.89 16.96 17.04
N GLU A 71 -1.71 18.24 16.72
CA GLU A 71 -2.66 19.02 15.92
C GLU A 71 -2.78 18.46 14.50
N MET A 72 -1.66 18.25 13.81
CA MET A 72 -1.64 17.58 12.50
C MET A 72 -2.33 16.21 12.55
N MET A 73 -2.02 15.39 13.55
CA MET A 73 -2.64 14.07 13.69
C MET A 73 -4.16 14.17 13.91
N SER A 74 -4.62 15.13 14.70
CA SER A 74 -6.05 15.41 14.88
C SER A 74 -6.69 15.84 13.55
N GLU A 75 -6.05 16.74 12.82
CA GLU A 75 -6.57 17.35 11.60
C GLU A 75 -6.70 16.35 10.44
N PHE A 76 -5.75 15.43 10.31
CA PHE A 76 -5.68 14.51 9.17
C PHE A 76 -6.21 13.10 9.45
N TYR A 77 -6.28 12.66 10.71
CA TYR A 77 -6.60 11.26 11.04
C TYR A 77 -7.81 11.09 11.96
N THR A 78 -8.53 12.17 12.28
CA THR A 78 -9.77 12.08 13.04
C THR A 78 -10.95 12.66 12.26
N SER A 79 -12.15 12.17 12.57
CA SER A 79 -13.38 12.67 11.96
C SER A 79 -13.87 14.00 12.55
N ARG A 80 -13.15 14.59 13.52
CA ARG A 80 -13.63 15.70 14.36
C ARG A 80 -14.15 16.90 13.56
N LYS A 81 -13.51 17.24 12.45
CA LYS A 81 -13.86 18.40 11.62
C LYS A 81 -14.93 18.12 10.56
N PHE A 82 -15.32 16.86 10.38
CA PHE A 82 -16.29 16.45 9.36
C PHE A 82 -17.68 16.37 9.95
N ALA A 83 -18.67 16.86 9.21
CA ALA A 83 -20.07 16.83 9.64
C ALA A 83 -20.65 15.42 9.51
N GLN A 84 -20.18 14.65 8.51
CA GLN A 84 -20.64 13.30 8.24
C GLN A 84 -19.48 12.30 8.23
N VAL A 85 -19.75 11.07 8.69
CA VAL A 85 -18.76 9.97 8.71
C VAL A 85 -18.30 9.62 7.29
N GLN A 86 -19.20 9.74 6.31
CA GLN A 86 -18.91 9.46 4.89
C GLN A 86 -17.90 10.47 4.32
N GLU A 87 -17.96 11.74 4.73
CA GLU A 87 -16.99 12.76 4.32
C GLU A 87 -15.59 12.42 4.85
N PHE A 88 -15.49 11.99 6.11
CA PHE A 88 -14.22 11.51 6.67
C PHE A 88 -13.72 10.25 5.97
N ALA A 89 -14.60 9.30 5.66
CA ALA A 89 -14.22 8.07 4.97
C ALA A 89 -13.65 8.36 3.57
N GLN A 90 -14.29 9.26 2.81
CA GLN A 90 -13.81 9.70 1.51
C GLN A 90 -12.47 10.43 1.64
N PHE A 91 -12.38 11.39 2.58
CA PHE A 91 -11.14 12.11 2.86
C PHE A 91 -9.98 11.17 3.25
N ALA A 92 -10.24 10.14 4.06
CA ALA A 92 -9.25 9.17 4.46
C ALA A 92 -8.76 8.33 3.26
N ARG A 93 -9.66 7.90 2.37
CA ARG A 93 -9.28 7.22 1.11
C ARG A 93 -8.41 8.12 0.23
N ASP A 94 -8.79 9.38 0.07
CA ASP A 94 -8.04 10.34 -0.77
C ASP A 94 -6.67 10.65 -0.17
N ARG A 95 -6.59 10.85 1.14
CA ARG A 95 -5.33 11.02 1.88
C ARG A 95 -4.39 9.85 1.64
N GLU A 96 -4.84 8.61 1.85
CA GLU A 96 -3.97 7.44 1.68
C GLU A 96 -3.52 7.26 0.23
N GLN A 97 -4.36 7.54 -0.76
CA GLN A 97 -3.94 7.52 -2.17
C GLN A 97 -2.78 8.50 -2.44
N ILE A 98 -2.89 9.74 -1.93
CA ILE A 98 -1.86 10.77 -2.09
C ILE A 98 -0.57 10.34 -1.38
N VAL A 99 -0.67 9.85 -0.14
CA VAL A 99 0.51 9.47 0.63
C VAL A 99 1.21 8.26 0.01
N ILE A 100 0.48 7.25 -0.45
CA ILE A 100 1.03 6.10 -1.18
C ILE A 100 1.78 6.57 -2.43
N ALA A 101 1.17 7.46 -3.24
CA ALA A 101 1.80 7.98 -4.44
C ALA A 101 3.09 8.75 -4.14
N LEU A 102 3.08 9.61 -3.11
CA LEU A 102 4.26 10.37 -2.68
C LEU A 102 5.37 9.47 -2.13
N LEU A 103 5.03 8.42 -1.40
CA LEU A 103 6.01 7.47 -0.85
C LEU A 103 6.59 6.57 -1.92
N ALA A 104 5.78 6.14 -2.90
CA ALA A 104 6.25 5.38 -4.06
C ALA A 104 7.23 6.21 -4.91
N ALA A 105 6.89 7.46 -5.22
CA ALA A 105 7.72 8.33 -6.05
C ALA A 105 9.01 8.83 -5.38
N ARG A 106 9.10 8.74 -4.04
CA ARG A 106 10.27 9.22 -3.29
C ARG A 106 11.38 8.16 -3.28
N MET A 107 12.54 8.51 -3.82
CA MET A 107 13.73 7.67 -3.77
C MET A 107 14.29 7.55 -2.34
N GLY A 108 14.76 6.35 -1.99
CA GLY A 108 15.51 6.05 -0.77
C GLY A 108 14.71 5.27 0.27
N ASN A 109 14.89 3.95 0.32
CA ASN A 109 14.67 2.97 1.40
C ASN A 109 13.53 3.20 2.43
N ARG A 110 12.46 3.93 2.11
CA ARG A 110 11.30 4.13 3.00
C ARG A 110 10.26 3.03 2.82
N ARG A 111 10.70 1.79 2.58
CA ARG A 111 9.82 0.64 2.31
C ARG A 111 8.86 0.39 3.46
N LEU A 112 9.31 0.56 4.72
CA LEU A 112 8.42 0.49 5.88
C LEU A 112 7.29 1.53 5.81
N HIS A 113 7.60 2.79 5.55
CA HIS A 113 6.56 3.84 5.47
C HIS A 113 5.57 3.55 4.34
N LEU A 114 6.07 3.15 3.17
CA LEU A 114 5.20 2.74 2.07
C LEU A 114 4.32 1.54 2.48
N ALA A 115 4.89 0.52 3.11
CA ALA A 115 4.16 -0.67 3.58
C ALA A 115 3.05 -0.31 4.58
N LEU A 116 3.31 0.59 5.52
CA LEU A 116 2.32 1.07 6.49
C LEU A 116 1.15 1.77 5.80
N HIS A 117 1.42 2.66 4.85
CA HIS A 117 0.38 3.37 4.10
C HIS A 117 -0.34 2.49 3.08
N LEU A 118 0.30 1.46 2.52
CA LEU A 118 -0.38 0.43 1.73
C LEU A 118 -1.39 -0.34 2.60
N TYR A 119 -0.99 -0.75 3.80
CA TYR A 119 -1.91 -1.37 4.77
C TYR A 119 -3.06 -0.43 5.15
N TRP A 120 -2.78 0.81 5.52
CA TRP A 120 -3.84 1.77 5.90
C TRP A 120 -4.75 2.10 4.74
N GLY A 121 -4.21 2.26 3.52
CA GLY A 121 -4.98 2.38 2.30
C GLY A 121 -6.02 1.28 2.15
N LEU A 122 -5.60 0.03 2.34
CA LEU A 122 -6.51 -1.12 2.35
C LEU A 122 -7.58 -1.01 3.44
N MET A 123 -7.20 -0.58 4.65
CA MET A 123 -8.13 -0.48 5.78
C MET A 123 -9.17 0.63 5.63
N VAL A 124 -8.78 1.80 5.10
CA VAL A 124 -9.71 2.92 4.82
C VAL A 124 -10.56 2.68 3.57
N GLY A 125 -10.32 1.58 2.87
CA GLY A 125 -11.25 1.03 1.90
C GLY A 125 -10.68 0.83 0.50
N LEU A 126 -9.45 1.25 0.19
CA LEU A 126 -8.82 1.00 -1.11
C LEU A 126 -8.74 -0.50 -1.38
N SER A 127 -9.02 -0.92 -2.60
CA SER A 127 -8.82 -2.28 -3.07
C SER A 127 -7.38 -2.51 -3.52
N PRO A 128 -6.91 -3.77 -3.55
CA PRO A 128 -5.61 -4.07 -4.11
C PRO A 128 -5.42 -3.61 -5.55
N ALA A 129 -6.47 -3.73 -6.38
CA ALA A 129 -6.45 -3.26 -7.76
C ALA A 129 -6.34 -1.72 -7.86
N GLU A 130 -7.10 -0.96 -7.06
CA GLU A 130 -6.98 0.50 -7.01
C GLU A 130 -5.53 0.93 -6.69
N ILE A 131 -4.90 0.29 -5.69
CA ILE A 131 -3.52 0.60 -5.30
C ILE A 131 -2.54 0.24 -6.43
N ALA A 132 -2.64 -0.95 -7.02
CA ALA A 132 -1.77 -1.38 -8.11
C ALA A 132 -1.84 -0.45 -9.32
N HIS A 133 -3.05 -0.03 -9.72
CA HIS A 133 -3.24 0.94 -10.80
C HIS A 133 -2.64 2.31 -10.47
N ARG A 134 -2.72 2.76 -9.20
CA ARG A 134 -2.08 4.01 -8.78
C ARG A 134 -0.56 3.92 -8.85
N LEU A 135 0.04 2.80 -8.41
CA LEU A 135 1.49 2.59 -8.49
C LEU A 135 1.96 2.58 -9.95
N LEU A 136 1.21 1.93 -10.85
CA LEU A 136 1.45 1.98 -12.29
C LEU A 136 1.37 3.42 -12.82
N PHE A 137 0.33 4.17 -12.44
CA PHE A 137 0.16 5.55 -12.90
C PHE A 137 1.31 6.47 -12.45
N VAL A 138 1.73 6.36 -11.20
CA VAL A 138 2.87 7.13 -10.66
C VAL A 138 4.15 6.84 -11.43
N SER A 139 4.37 5.58 -11.84
CA SER A 139 5.56 5.18 -12.58
C SER A 139 5.74 5.85 -13.95
N PHE A 140 4.65 6.30 -14.60
CA PHE A 140 4.76 7.09 -15.82
C PHE A 140 5.52 8.40 -15.62
N TYR A 141 5.55 8.91 -14.38
CA TYR A 141 6.18 10.18 -14.02
C TYR A 141 7.45 10.00 -13.19
N SER A 142 7.65 8.84 -12.56
CA SER A 142 8.79 8.57 -11.67
C SER A 142 9.71 7.43 -12.12
N GLY A 143 9.42 6.81 -13.28
CA GLY A 143 10.23 5.75 -13.89
C GLY A 143 9.88 4.34 -13.43
N ILE A 144 10.33 3.36 -14.22
CA ILE A 144 10.00 1.94 -14.04
C ILE A 144 10.53 1.35 -12.72
N ASP A 145 11.68 1.84 -12.23
CA ASP A 145 12.26 1.40 -10.95
C ASP A 145 11.33 1.69 -9.77
N THR A 146 10.58 2.80 -9.85
CA THR A 146 9.53 3.12 -8.88
C THR A 146 8.45 2.05 -8.88
N LEU A 147 8.01 1.62 -10.07
CA LEU A 147 6.97 0.60 -10.20
C LEU A 147 7.43 -0.71 -9.58
N THR A 148 8.59 -1.21 -10.00
CA THR A 148 9.14 -2.48 -9.56
C THR A 148 9.30 -2.50 -8.04
N SER A 149 9.96 -1.49 -7.46
CA SER A 149 10.18 -1.41 -6.01
C SER A 149 8.87 -1.29 -5.23
N SER A 150 7.89 -0.55 -5.76
CA SER A 150 6.59 -0.38 -5.10
C SER A 150 5.75 -1.64 -5.18
N LEU A 151 5.73 -2.34 -6.31
CA LEU A 151 5.00 -3.60 -6.47
C LEU A 151 5.62 -4.74 -5.66
N GLU A 152 6.94 -4.79 -5.52
CA GLU A 152 7.61 -5.73 -4.60
C GLU A 152 7.17 -5.49 -3.16
N THR A 153 7.21 -4.22 -2.72
CA THR A 153 6.78 -3.84 -1.37
C THR A 153 5.30 -4.15 -1.17
N PHE A 154 4.47 -3.87 -2.17
CA PHE A 154 3.03 -4.14 -2.08
C PHE A 154 2.71 -5.63 -2.07
N SER A 155 3.37 -6.43 -2.91
CA SER A 155 3.20 -7.89 -2.91
C SER A 155 3.61 -8.50 -1.57
N ALA A 156 4.71 -8.02 -0.98
CA ALA A 156 5.16 -8.46 0.34
C ALA A 156 4.12 -8.12 1.44
N VAL A 157 3.51 -6.92 1.39
CA VAL A 157 2.41 -6.55 2.30
C VAL A 157 1.21 -7.49 2.10
N LEU A 158 0.73 -7.67 0.87
CA LEU A 158 -0.46 -8.49 0.60
C LEU A 158 -0.25 -9.95 1.03
N ASN A 159 0.91 -10.53 0.71
CA ASN A 159 1.25 -11.89 1.12
C ASN A 159 1.31 -12.03 2.65
N LYS A 160 1.94 -11.07 3.35
CA LYS A 160 1.98 -11.09 4.82
C LYS A 160 0.58 -10.98 5.43
N LEU A 161 -0.28 -10.11 4.88
CA LEU A 161 -1.67 -9.98 5.33
C LEU A 161 -2.47 -11.27 5.09
N GLN A 162 -2.28 -11.91 3.95
CA GLN A 162 -2.91 -13.19 3.62
C GLN A 162 -2.43 -14.31 4.55
N GLU A 163 -1.13 -14.39 4.82
CA GLU A 163 -0.53 -15.33 5.77
C GLU A 163 -1.10 -15.16 7.18
N LEU A 164 -1.20 -13.92 7.67
CA LEU A 164 -1.80 -13.61 8.96
C LEU A 164 -3.28 -14.01 8.99
N ALA A 165 -4.04 -13.72 7.94
CA ALA A 165 -5.44 -14.12 7.84
C ALA A 165 -5.62 -15.64 7.85
N ASN A 166 -4.73 -16.39 7.19
CA ASN A 166 -4.77 -17.85 7.14
C ASN A 166 -4.36 -18.51 8.47
N SER A 167 -3.37 -17.94 9.15
CA SER A 167 -2.80 -18.48 10.40
C SER A 167 -3.52 -18.02 11.67
N ALA A 168 -4.36 -16.99 11.58
CA ALA A 168 -5.14 -16.45 12.68
C ALA A 168 -6.10 -17.51 13.26
N LYS A 169 -5.72 -18.08 14.40
CA LYS A 169 -6.57 -18.99 15.20
C LYS A 169 -7.77 -18.27 15.83
N SER A 170 -7.68 -16.95 15.98
CA SER A 170 -8.75 -16.05 16.39
C SER A 170 -8.56 -14.68 15.74
N ASP A 171 -9.62 -13.88 15.70
CA ASP A 171 -9.58 -12.57 15.06
C ASP A 171 -8.73 -11.55 15.85
N GLU A 172 -8.33 -11.83 17.10
CA GLU A 172 -7.36 -11.03 17.86
C GLU A 172 -5.98 -11.00 17.19
N ALA A 173 -5.61 -12.05 16.45
CA ALA A 173 -4.35 -12.08 15.70
C ALA A 173 -4.31 -11.08 14.53
N LEU A 174 -5.48 -10.54 14.15
CA LEU A 174 -5.64 -9.54 13.09
C LEU A 174 -5.82 -8.13 13.64
N GLU A 175 -5.58 -7.94 14.95
CA GLU A 175 -5.56 -6.63 15.56
C GLU A 175 -4.51 -5.73 14.90
N PRO A 176 -4.81 -4.44 14.63
CA PRO A 176 -3.90 -3.62 13.85
C PRO A 176 -2.51 -3.46 14.49
N GLN A 177 -2.38 -3.41 15.82
CA GLN A 177 -1.08 -3.37 16.49
C GLN A 177 -0.21 -4.61 16.23
N VAL A 178 -0.82 -5.78 16.08
CA VAL A 178 -0.13 -7.03 15.74
C VAL A 178 0.33 -6.96 14.29
N VAL A 179 -0.59 -6.62 13.38
CA VAL A 179 -0.29 -6.47 11.94
C VAL A 179 0.83 -5.45 11.71
N LEU A 180 0.79 -4.31 12.39
CA LEU A 180 1.82 -3.27 12.29
C LEU A 180 3.18 -3.74 12.81
N GLY A 181 3.20 -4.55 13.88
CA GLY A 181 4.42 -5.18 14.39
C GLY A 181 5.04 -6.14 13.37
N GLU A 182 4.22 -6.98 12.74
CA GLU A 182 4.64 -7.92 11.70
C GLU A 182 5.18 -7.21 10.45
N LEU A 183 4.52 -6.13 10.02
CA LEU A 183 5.00 -5.31 8.90
C LEU A 183 6.32 -4.61 9.24
N LYS A 184 6.49 -4.12 10.48
CA LYS A 184 7.76 -3.54 10.93
C LYS A 184 8.89 -4.58 10.93
N ALA A 185 8.60 -5.82 11.31
CA ALA A 185 9.58 -6.90 11.26
C ALA A 185 9.96 -7.30 9.82
N LEU A 186 9.01 -7.19 8.88
CA LEU A 186 9.24 -7.50 7.46
C LEU A 186 10.08 -6.44 6.73
N PHE A 187 10.00 -5.19 7.15
CA PHE A 187 10.72 -4.06 6.54
C PHE A 187 11.60 -3.33 7.58
N PRO A 188 12.80 -3.89 7.88
CA PRO A 188 13.74 -3.28 8.83
C PRO A 188 14.31 -1.94 8.35
#